data_AF-A0A5P8WBG4-F1
#
_entry.id   AF-A0A5P8WBG4-F1
#
_cell.length_a   1.000
_cell.length_b   1.000
_cell.length_c   1.000
_cell.angle_alpha   90.00
_cell.angle_beta   90.00
_cell.angle_gamma   90.00
#
_symmetry.space_group_name_H-M   'P 1'
#
loop_
_entity.id
_entity.type
_entity.pdbx_description
1 polymer ?
#
loop_
_entity_poly.entity_id
_entity_poly.type
_entity_poly.pdbx_seq_one_letter_code
_entity_poly.pdbx_strand_id
1 'polypeptide(L)' 'MTEEENQLVIEHARAIAKILYKNAPVEELRSLGKIEQVVRSQMQEHVMPTVGVFLSKMSQEKKQDTSGK' A
#
# COMPACT_ATOMS: atom_id res chain seq x y z
N MET A 1 8.20 9.58 10.74
CA MET A 1 7.28 8.69 11.43
C MET A 1 7.75 8.55 12.86
N THR A 2 6.86 8.66 13.84
CA THR A 2 7.15 8.28 15.23
C THR A 2 7.28 6.75 15.33
N GLU A 3 7.72 6.25 16.49
CA GLU A 3 7.82 4.81 16.72
C GLU A 3 6.43 4.14 16.65
N GLU A 4 5.42 4.81 17.20
CA GLU A 4 4.03 4.36 17.15
C GLU A 4 3.52 4.29 15.70
N GLU A 5 3.84 5.31 14.89
CA GLU A 5 3.49 5.32 13.46
C GLU A 5 4.19 4.19 12.69
N ASN A 6 5.46 3.90 13.01
CA ASN A 6 6.19 2.77 12.42
C ASN A 6 5.54 1.43 12.78
N GLN A 7 5.16 1.25 14.04
CA GLN A 7 4.53 0.03 14.52
C GLN A 7 3.18 -0.21 13.83
N LEU A 8 2.38 0.85 13.63
CA LEU A 8 1.13 0.80 12.88
C LEU A 8 1.36 0.43 11.41
N VAL A 9 2.36 1.03 10.75
CA VAL A 9 2.70 0.67 9.37
C VAL A 9 3.09 -0.80 9.26
N ILE A 10 3.89 -1.33 10.19
CA ILE A 10 4.27 -2.75 10.20
C ILE A 10 3.03 -3.65 10.40
N GLU A 11 2.14 -3.29 11.32
CA GLU A 11 0.91 -4.05 11.57
C GLU A 11 0.02 -4.11 10.32
N HIS A 12 -0.24 -2.96 9.70
CA HIS A 12 -1.04 -2.87 8.50
C HIS A 12 -0.38 -3.58 7.31
N ALA A 13 0.94 -3.45 7.15
CA ALA A 13 1.68 -4.16 6.11
C ALA A 13 1.57 -5.69 6.28
N ARG A 14 1.63 -6.20 7.51
CA ARG A 14 1.42 -7.64 7.79
C ARG A 14 0.01 -8.08 7.46
N ALA A 15 -1.00 -7.26 7.77
CA ALA A 15 -2.38 -7.57 7.43
C ALA A 15 -2.59 -7.63 5.90
N ILE A 16 -2.07 -6.65 5.17
CA ILE A 16 -2.08 -6.61 3.70
C ILE A 16 -1.36 -7.85 3.14
N ALA A 17 -0.16 -8.15 3.62
CA ALA A 17 0.62 -9.30 3.15
C ALA A 17 -0.12 -10.63 3.30
N LYS A 18 -0.84 -10.84 4.42
CA LYS A 18 -1.66 -12.05 4.63
C LYS A 18 -2.80 -12.17 3.61
N ILE A 19 -3.43 -11.07 3.24
CA ILE A 19 -4.52 -11.05 2.25
C ILE A 19 -3.96 -11.31 0.85
N LEU A 20 -2.87 -10.64 0.50
CA LEU A 20 -2.20 -10.74 -0.77
C LEU A 20 -1.64 -12.15 -1.02
N TYR A 21 -0.99 -12.75 -0.01
CA TYR A 21 -0.48 -14.11 -0.06
C TYR A 21 -1.55 -15.16 -0.37
N LYS A 22 -2.77 -15.03 0.20
CA LYS A 22 -3.88 -15.96 -0.07
C LYS A 22 -4.29 -16.01 -1.56
N ASN A 23 -4.04 -14.92 -2.30
CA ASN A 23 -4.41 -14.78 -3.70
C ASN A 23 -3.18 -14.82 -4.62
N ALA A 24 -1.99 -15.07 -4.08
CA ALA A 24 -0.76 -15.17 -4.86
C ALA A 24 -0.65 -16.55 -5.52
N PRO A 25 -0.06 -16.62 -6.73
CA PRO A 25 0.36 -17.89 -7.29
C PRO A 25 1.53 -18.42 -6.45
N VAL A 26 1.23 -19.22 -5.42
CA VAL A 26 2.24 -19.72 -4.46
C VAL A 26 3.38 -20.46 -5.16
N GLU A 27 3.09 -21.08 -6.29
CA GLU A 27 4.06 -21.75 -7.16
C GLU A 27 5.13 -20.80 -7.75
N GLU A 28 4.88 -19.50 -7.80
CA GLU A 28 5.85 -18.50 -8.24
C GLU A 28 6.75 -18.02 -7.09
N LEU A 29 6.43 -18.30 -5.83
CA LEU A 29 7.22 -17.85 -4.66
C LEU A 29 8.46 -18.71 -4.39
N ARG A 30 9.23 -19.04 -5.45
CA ARG A 30 10.36 -19.98 -5.40
C ARG A 30 11.74 -19.32 -5.39
N SER A 31 11.81 -18.03 -5.68
CA SER A 31 13.06 -17.26 -5.64
C SER A 31 12.80 -15.82 -5.19
N LEU A 32 13.82 -15.15 -4.67
CA LEU A 32 13.70 -13.74 -4.26
C LEU A 32 13.21 -12.85 -5.39
N GLY A 33 13.70 -13.05 -6.62
CA GLY A 33 13.26 -12.28 -7.79
C GLY A 33 11.79 -12.49 -8.11
N LYS A 34 11.29 -13.73 -8.03
CA LYS A 34 9.88 -14.00 -8.28
C LYS A 34 8.97 -13.50 -7.15
N ILE A 35 9.41 -13.64 -5.90
CA ILE A 35 8.71 -13.07 -4.74
C ILE A 35 8.56 -11.56 -4.92
N GLU A 36 9.63 -10.86 -5.30
CA GLU A 36 9.60 -9.42 -5.55
C GLU A 36 8.62 -9.06 -6.66
N GLN A 37 8.65 -9.78 -7.79
CA GLN A 37 7.71 -9.57 -8.90
C GLN A 37 6.25 -9.72 -8.46
N VAL A 38 5.93 -10.80 -7.75
CA VAL A 38 4.56 -11.08 -7.27
C VAL A 38 4.12 -10.00 -6.28
N VAL A 39 4.96 -9.65 -5.30
CA VAL A 39 4.68 -8.60 -4.32
C VAL A 39 4.43 -7.27 -5.02
N ARG A 40 5.30 -6.87 -5.95
CA ARG A 40 5.15 -5.61 -6.69
C ARG A 40 3.83 -5.56 -7.46
N SER A 41 3.51 -6.63 -8.20
CA SER A 41 2.27 -6.69 -8.99
C SER A 41 1.03 -6.56 -8.10
N GLN A 42 0.97 -7.31 -7.01
CA GLN A 42 -0.18 -7.28 -6.10
C GLN A 42 -0.32 -5.96 -5.35
N MET A 43 0.80 -5.32 -4.96
CA MET A 43 0.77 -3.99 -4.37
C MET A 43 0.25 -2.95 -5.36
N GLN A 44 0.69 -3.01 -6.62
CA GLN A 44 0.23 -2.13 -7.69
C GLN A 44 -1.27 -2.28 -7.98
N GLU A 45 -1.74 -3.52 -8.02
CA GLU A 45 -3.14 -3.81 -8.38
C GLU A 45 -4.12 -3.50 -7.24
N HIS A 46 -3.77 -3.82 -5.99
CA HIS A 46 -4.74 -3.83 -4.89
C HIS A 46 -4.52 -2.75 -3.82
N VAL A 47 -3.29 -2.26 -3.65
CA VAL A 47 -2.94 -1.36 -2.53
C VAL A 47 -2.72 0.07 -3.00
N MET A 48 -1.92 0.26 -4.05
CA MET A 48 -1.57 1.57 -4.58
C MET A 48 -2.78 2.42 -4.98
N PRO A 49 -3.87 1.88 -5.57
CA PRO A 49 -5.05 2.69 -5.91
C PRO A 49 -5.68 3.34 -4.68
N THR A 50 -5.85 2.61 -3.58
CA THR A 50 -6.43 3.12 -2.33
C THR A 50 -5.57 4.24 -1.74
N VAL A 51 -4.25 4.03 -1.69
CA VAL A 51 -3.30 5.05 -1.21
C VAL A 51 -3.30 6.28 -2.11
N GLY A 52 -3.27 6.08 -3.42
CA GLY A 52 -3.27 7.17 -4.41
C GLY A 52 -4.55 8.01 -4.35
N VAL A 53 -5.72 7.38 -4.24
CA VAL A 53 -7.01 8.07 -4.09
C VAL A 53 -7.05 8.87 -2.78
N PHE A 54 -6.59 8.30 -1.68
CA PHE A 54 -6.53 9.01 -0.40
C PHE A 54 -5.66 10.28 -0.49
N LEU A 55 -4.44 10.15 -1.01
CA LEU A 55 -3.51 11.28 -1.16
C LEU A 55 -4.04 12.34 -2.14
N SER A 56 -4.72 11.91 -3.21
CA SER A 56 -5.36 12.82 -4.17
C SER A 56 -6.43 13.69 -3.49
N LYS A 57 -7.31 13.08 -2.68
CA LYS A 57 -8.35 13.80 -1.92
C LYS A 57 -7.75 14.79 -0.93
N MET A 58 -6.78 14.36 -0.13
CA MET A 58 -6.09 15.26 0.82
C MET A 58 -5.38 16.42 0.11
N SER A 59 -4.88 16.21 -1.11
CA SER A 59 -4.29 17.28 -1.91
C SER A 59 -5.34 18.29 -2.41
N GLN A 60 -6.53 17.82 -2.79
CA GLN A 60 -7.63 18.70 -3.22
C GLN A 60 -8.19 19.54 -2.07
N GLU A 61 -8.38 18.94 -0.88
CA GLU A 61 -8.85 19.64 0.32
C GLU A 61 -7.91 20.79 0.71
N LYS A 62 -6.60 20.56 0.69
CA LYS A 62 -5.60 21.61 0.93
C LYS A 62 -5.69 22.77 -0.06
N LYS A 63 -6.03 22.51 -1.32
CA LYS A 63 -6.17 23.56 -2.35
C LYS A 63 -7.45 24.39 -2.18
N GLN A 64 -8.54 23.78 -1.73
CA GLN A 64 -9.79 24.49 -1.47
C GLN A 64 -9.67 25.43 -0.27
N ASP A 65 -8.96 25.01 0.78
CA ASP A 65 -8.70 25.84 1.98
C ASP A 65 -7.83 27.08 1.66
N THR A 66 -6.89 26.96 0.72
CA THR A 66 -6.05 28.10 0.28
C THR A 66 -6.72 29.03 -0.73
N SER A 67 -7.80 28.62 -1.39
CA SER A 67 -8.48 29.40 -2.44
C SER A 67 -9.71 30.16 -1.93
N GLY A 68 -10.05 30.00 -0.65
CA GLY A 68 -11.20 30.61 0.01
C GLY A 68 -10.87 31.76 0.97
N LYS A 69 -9.68 32.35 0.88
CA LYS A 69 -9.24 33.43 1.78
C LYS A 69 -8.91 34.72 1.03
#